data_AF-A0A511ZHF3-F1
#
_entry.id   AF-A0A511ZHF3-F1
#
_cell.length_a   1.000
_cell.length_b   1.000
_cell.length_c   1.000
_cell.angle_alpha   90.00
_cell.angle_beta   90.00
_cell.angle_gamma   90.00
#
_symmetry.space_group_name_H-M   'P 1'
#
loop_
_entity.id
_entity.type
_entity.pdbx_description
1 polymer ?
#
loop_
_entity_poly.entity_id
_entity_poly.type
_entity_poly.pdbx_seq_one_letter_code
_entity_poly.pdbx_strand_id
1 'polypeptide(L)'
;MSTEVILIAVIILGGIYLLSLRIRNKHVDGQEKELKTPEEILPEVQQRLESGEDKIKLIKFVRVETGLGLKEAKDLVEGNFKMNTADSDTELQQKVKEMLQSGSGPIKATKYVREQTGWGLKEAKDFVDNANR
;
A
#
# COMPACT_ATOMS: atom_id res chain seq x y z
N MET A 1 -6.04 40.52 -44.97
CA MET A 1 -6.35 39.84 -43.70
C MET A 1 -5.78 40.70 -42.59
N SER A 2 -6.64 41.29 -41.76
CA SER A 2 -6.25 42.27 -40.76
C SER A 2 -5.38 41.62 -39.68
N THR A 3 -4.35 42.33 -39.23
CA THR A 3 -3.41 41.90 -38.18
C THR A 3 -4.15 41.47 -36.90
N GLU A 4 -5.31 42.06 -36.62
CA GLU A 4 -6.18 41.67 -35.49
C GLU A 4 -6.72 40.23 -35.60
N VAL A 5 -7.09 39.78 -36.80
CA VAL A 5 -7.60 38.41 -37.04
C VAL A 5 -6.49 37.38 -36.85
N ILE A 6 -5.27 37.73 -37.28
CA ILE A 6 -4.08 36.89 -37.11
C ILE A 6 -3.70 36.81 -35.63
N LEU A 7 -3.79 37.92 -34.88
CA LEU A 7 -3.50 37.96 -33.45
C LEU A 7 -4.46 37.07 -32.66
N ILE A 8 -5.77 37.13 -32.95
CA ILE A 8 -6.79 36.30 -32.30
C ILE A 8 -6.56 34.81 -32.61
N ALA A 9 -6.24 34.47 -33.87
CA ALA A 9 -5.96 33.10 -34.26
C ALA A 9 -4.75 32.48 -33.54
N VAL A 10 -3.68 33.27 -33.35
CA VAL A 10 -2.48 32.83 -32.61
C VAL A 10 -2.79 32.60 -31.12
N ILE A 11 -3.61 33.46 -30.51
CA ILE A 11 -4.03 33.31 -29.11
C ILE A 11 -4.88 32.04 -28.93
N ILE A 12 -5.83 31.78 -29.84
CA ILE A 12 -6.69 30.60 -29.79
C ILE A 12 -5.87 29.31 -30.01
N LEU A 13 -5.00 29.28 -31.01
CA LEU A 13 -4.12 28.14 -31.27
C LEU A 13 -3.15 27.90 -30.12
N GLY A 14 -2.58 28.97 -29.54
CA GLY A 14 -1.74 28.89 -28.34
C GLY A 14 -2.51 28.39 -27.12
N GLY A 15 -3.74 28.83 -26.91
CA GLY A 15 -4.62 28.36 -25.85
C GLY A 15 -4.99 26.88 -26.00
N ILE A 16 -5.35 26.44 -27.21
CA ILE A 16 -5.62 25.03 -27.52
C ILE A 16 -4.35 24.20 -27.35
N TYR A 17 -3.19 24.71 -27.76
CA TYR A 17 -1.90 24.06 -27.57
C TYR A 17 -1.55 23.93 -26.07
N LEU A 18 -1.71 24.99 -25.28
CA LEU A 18 -1.49 24.97 -23.83
C LEU A 18 -2.50 24.07 -23.10
N LEU A 19 -3.76 24.04 -23.52
CA LEU A 19 -4.76 23.11 -23.02
C LEU A 19 -4.42 21.65 -23.41
N SER A 20 -3.90 21.44 -24.61
CA SER A 20 -3.40 20.12 -25.07
C SER A 20 -2.11 19.70 -24.36
N LEU A 21 -1.27 20.65 -23.93
CA LEU A 21 -0.15 20.39 -23.03
C LEU A 21 -0.63 20.13 -21.60
N ARG A 22 -1.68 20.82 -21.13
CA ARG A 22 -2.29 20.58 -19.82
C ARG A 22 -2.82 19.16 -19.70
N ILE A 23 -3.49 18.66 -20.74
CA ILE A 23 -4.08 17.32 -20.77
C ILE A 23 -3.00 16.23 -20.92
N ARG A 24 -1.93 16.47 -21.69
CA ARG A 24 -0.79 15.52 -21.79
C ARG A 24 0.11 15.50 -20.56
N ASN A 25 0.21 16.60 -19.81
CA ASN A 25 1.03 16.69 -18.61
C ASN A 25 0.36 16.07 -17.36
N LYS A 26 -0.80 15.42 -17.51
CA LYS A 26 -1.43 14.62 -16.45
C LYS A 26 -1.06 13.14 -16.58
N HIS A 27 0.19 12.86 -16.92
CA HIS A 27 0.72 11.50 -16.90
C HIS A 27 2.22 11.50 -16.59
N VAL A 28 2.60 12.14 -15.49
CA VAL A 28 3.83 11.82 -14.77
C VAL A 28 3.49 11.82 -13.28
N ASP A 29 2.52 10.98 -12.90
CA ASP A 29 2.40 10.60 -11.51
C ASP A 29 3.52 9.58 -11.28
N GLY A 30 4.68 10.13 -10.91
CA GLY A 30 5.66 9.36 -10.16
C GLY A 30 4.89 8.68 -9.03
N GLN A 31 4.93 7.35 -9.02
CA GLN A 31 4.20 6.54 -8.06
C GLN A 31 4.74 6.79 -6.65
N GLU A 32 4.29 7.86 -6.02
CA GLU A 32 4.20 7.94 -4.56
C GLU A 32 2.97 7.09 -4.22
N LYS A 33 3.22 5.79 -4.01
CA LYS A 33 2.19 4.81 -3.72
C LYS A 33 1.46 5.20 -2.44
N GLU A 34 0.26 5.76 -2.57
CA GLU A 34 -0.74 5.62 -1.52
C GLU A 34 -1.02 4.13 -1.37
N LEU A 35 -0.70 3.58 -0.20
CA LEU A 35 -1.02 2.19 0.11
C LEU A 35 -2.54 2.07 0.11
N LYS A 36 -3.09 1.33 -0.85
CA LYS A 36 -4.54 1.09 -0.90
C LYS A 36 -4.91 0.09 0.19
N THR A 37 -6.02 0.35 0.86
CA THR A 37 -6.53 -0.48 1.94
C THR A 37 -6.84 -1.89 1.40
N PRO A 38 -6.63 -2.97 2.17
CA PRO A 38 -6.92 -4.34 1.74
C PRO A 38 -8.33 -4.54 1.14
N GLU A 39 -9.32 -3.75 1.57
CA GLU A 39 -10.72 -3.81 1.08
C GLU A 39 -10.90 -3.39 -0.38
N GLU A 40 -10.13 -2.40 -0.85
CA GLU A 40 -10.28 -1.86 -2.21
C GLU A 40 -9.62 -2.75 -3.26
N ILE A 41 -8.62 -3.53 -2.86
CA ILE A 41 -7.83 -4.39 -3.76
C ILE A 41 -8.43 -5.79 -3.89
N LEU A 42 -9.26 -6.22 -2.95
CA LEU A 42 -9.98 -7.50 -3.01
C LEU A 42 -10.70 -7.77 -4.35
N PRO A 43 -11.53 -6.85 -4.89
CA PRO A 43 -12.19 -7.10 -6.18
C PRO A 43 -11.19 -7.21 -7.34
N GLU A 44 -10.10 -6.46 -7.31
CA GLU A 44 -9.07 -6.50 -8.35
C GLU A 44 -8.25 -7.80 -8.28
N VAL A 45 -7.95 -8.27 -7.07
CA VAL A 45 -7.27 -9.56 -6.83
C VAL A 45 -8.15 -10.73 -7.26
N GLN A 46 -9.45 -10.69 -6.93
CA GLN A 46 -10.40 -11.72 -7.35
C GLN A 46 -10.56 -11.75 -8.87
N GLN A 47 -10.73 -10.59 -9.51
CA GLN A 47 -10.81 -10.50 -10.97
C GLN A 47 -9.55 -11.07 -11.64
N ARG A 48 -8.37 -10.75 -11.12
CA ARG A 48 -7.11 -11.27 -11.66
C ARG A 48 -6.94 -12.76 -11.41
N LEU A 49 -7.40 -13.25 -10.26
CA LEU A 49 -7.42 -14.69 -9.95
C LEU A 49 -8.34 -15.45 -10.91
N GLU A 50 -9.51 -14.89 -11.23
CA GLU A 50 -10.45 -15.42 -12.23
C GLU A 50 -9.89 -15.36 -13.65
N SER A 51 -9.09 -14.33 -13.97
CA SER A 51 -8.39 -14.22 -15.25
C SER A 51 -7.26 -15.23 -15.43
N GLY A 52 -6.97 -16.05 -14.40
CA GLY A 52 -5.92 -17.06 -14.42
C GLY A 52 -4.51 -16.49 -14.26
N GLU A 53 -4.37 -15.29 -13.70
CA GLU A 53 -3.05 -14.69 -13.46
C GLU A 53 -2.27 -15.48 -12.39
N ASP A 54 -0.95 -15.58 -12.56
CA ASP A 54 -0.09 -16.34 -11.66
C ASP A 54 -0.20 -15.84 -10.21
N LYS A 55 -0.46 -16.76 -9.27
CA LYS A 55 -0.56 -16.43 -7.83
C LYS A 55 0.64 -15.64 -7.30
N ILE A 56 1.84 -15.92 -7.81
CA ILE A 56 3.06 -15.20 -7.42
C ILE A 56 3.02 -13.73 -7.86
N LYS A 57 2.45 -13.44 -9.04
CA LYS A 57 2.28 -12.06 -9.54
C LYS A 57 1.23 -11.32 -8.72
N LEU A 58 0.10 -11.97 -8.42
CA LEU A 58 -0.91 -11.42 -7.52
C LEU A 58 -0.36 -11.10 -6.14
N ILE A 59 0.40 -12.01 -5.52
CA ILE A 59 1.02 -11.76 -4.22
C ILE A 59 1.97 -10.57 -4.30
N LYS A 60 2.77 -10.44 -5.36
CA LYS A 60 3.63 -9.26 -5.56
C LYS A 60 2.82 -7.98 -5.73
N PHE A 61 1.72 -8.02 -6.47
CA PHE A 61 0.81 -6.91 -6.65
C PHE A 61 0.20 -6.47 -5.31
N VAL A 62 -0.37 -7.40 -4.55
CA VAL A 62 -0.92 -7.12 -3.22
C VAL A 62 0.13 -6.51 -2.30
N ARG A 63 1.34 -7.07 -2.22
CA ARG A 63 2.43 -6.51 -1.40
C ARG A 63 2.85 -5.10 -1.83
N VAL A 64 2.79 -4.82 -3.12
CA VAL A 64 3.16 -3.52 -3.69
C VAL A 64 2.08 -2.49 -3.40
N GLU A 65 0.80 -2.86 -3.50
CA GLU A 65 -0.34 -1.95 -3.35
C GLU A 65 -0.74 -1.76 -1.88
N THR A 66 -0.67 -2.81 -1.05
CA THR A 66 -1.07 -2.76 0.37
C THR A 66 0.09 -2.62 1.35
N GLY A 67 1.33 -2.84 0.90
CA GLY A 67 2.48 -2.94 1.81
C GLY A 67 2.49 -4.17 2.73
N LEU A 68 1.54 -5.10 2.59
CA LEU A 68 1.43 -6.28 3.45
C LEU A 68 2.64 -7.22 3.34
N GLY A 69 2.86 -8.01 4.39
CA GLY A 69 3.87 -9.07 4.42
C GLY A 69 3.56 -10.19 3.41
N LEU A 70 4.56 -11.05 3.13
CA LEU A 70 4.39 -12.16 2.19
C LEU A 70 3.26 -13.13 2.59
N LYS A 71 3.11 -13.35 3.90
CA LYS A 71 2.07 -14.21 4.46
C LYS A 71 0.69 -13.57 4.28
N GLU A 72 0.52 -12.31 4.68
CA GLU A 72 -0.73 -11.56 4.57
C GLU A 72 -1.18 -11.41 3.10
N ALA A 73 -0.26 -11.08 2.21
CA ALA A 73 -0.56 -10.97 0.79
C ALA A 73 -0.97 -12.32 0.17
N LYS A 74 -0.37 -13.43 0.61
CA LYS A 74 -0.79 -14.76 0.21
C LYS A 74 -2.18 -15.08 0.75
N ASP A 75 -2.42 -14.82 2.04
CA ASP A 75 -3.70 -15.04 2.68
C ASP A 75 -4.80 -14.22 1.99
N LEU A 76 -4.50 -13.00 1.50
CA LEU A 76 -5.43 -12.13 0.76
C LEU A 76 -5.78 -12.68 -0.62
N VAL A 77 -4.77 -13.16 -1.35
CA VAL A 77 -4.98 -13.81 -2.65
C VAL A 77 -5.73 -15.13 -2.53
N GLU A 78 -5.55 -15.86 -1.43
CA GLU A 78 -6.22 -17.13 -1.17
C GLU A 78 -7.59 -16.96 -0.47
N GLY A 79 -8.02 -15.72 -0.19
CA GLY A 79 -9.29 -15.43 0.49
C GLY A 79 -9.32 -15.81 1.98
N ASN A 80 -8.18 -16.15 2.56
CA ASN A 80 -8.01 -16.50 3.97
C ASN A 80 -7.55 -15.30 4.83
N PHE A 81 -7.50 -14.10 4.24
CA PHE A 81 -7.03 -12.91 4.94
C PHE A 81 -8.01 -12.50 6.04
N LYS A 82 -7.50 -12.49 7.27
CA LYS A 82 -8.19 -11.91 8.41
C LYS A 82 -7.66 -10.49 8.56
N MET A 83 -8.54 -9.50 8.46
CA MET A 83 -8.18 -8.15 8.87
C MET A 83 -7.81 -8.18 10.36
N ASN A 84 -6.60 -7.72 10.67
CA ASN A 84 -6.28 -7.35 12.04
C ASN A 84 -7.11 -6.11 12.35
N THR A 85 -8.11 -6.26 13.22
CA THR A 85 -8.90 -5.14 13.71
C THR A 85 -8.03 -4.31 14.66
N ALA A 86 -8.31 -3.01 14.78
CA ALA A 86 -7.56 -2.10 15.68
C ALA A 86 -7.49 -2.58 17.14
N ASP A 87 -8.48 -3.37 17.58
CA ASP A 87 -8.48 -4.03 18.89
C ASP A 87 -7.31 -5.02 19.02
N SER A 88 -7.04 -5.77 17.95
CA SER A 88 -5.94 -6.74 17.87
C SER A 88 -4.57 -6.06 18.01
N ASP A 89 -4.41 -4.89 17.40
CA ASP A 89 -3.16 -4.11 17.47
C ASP A 89 -2.90 -3.58 18.87
N THR A 90 -3.94 -3.12 19.57
CA THR A 90 -3.84 -2.60 20.94
C THR A 90 -3.48 -3.72 21.92
N GLU A 91 -4.14 -4.88 21.80
CA GLU A 91 -3.82 -6.08 22.59
C GLU A 91 -2.40 -6.56 22.32
N LEU A 92 -1.96 -6.58 21.05
CA LEU A 92 -0.60 -6.89 20.64
C LEU A 92 0.43 -5.95 21.28
N GLN A 93 0.18 -4.64 21.23
CA GLN A 93 1.05 -3.64 21.87
C GLN A 93 1.16 -3.85 23.37
N GLN A 94 0.03 -4.10 24.04
CA GLN A 94 0.02 -4.33 25.49
C GLN A 94 0.82 -5.60 25.85
N LYS A 95 0.63 -6.69 25.09
CA LYS A 95 1.38 -7.94 25.28
C LYS A 95 2.88 -7.76 25.03
N VAL A 96 3.24 -7.02 23.99
CA VAL A 96 4.64 -6.69 23.66
C VAL A 96 5.27 -5.89 24.80
N LYS A 97 4.58 -4.88 25.32
CA LYS A 97 5.04 -4.07 26.44
C LYS A 97 5.23 -4.89 27.71
N GLU A 98 4.30 -5.78 28.02
CA GLU A 98 4.40 -6.73 29.14
C GLU A 98 5.59 -7.69 28.98
N MET A 99 5.83 -8.21 27.77
CA MET A 99 7.01 -9.04 27.48
C MET A 99 8.33 -8.28 27.63
N LEU A 100 8.36 -7.01 27.22
CA LEU A 100 9.55 -6.17 27.39
C LEU A 100 9.81 -5.88 28.88
N GLN A 101 8.78 -5.58 29.66
CA GLN A 101 8.86 -5.32 31.10
C GLN A 101 9.23 -6.56 31.92
N SER A 102 8.72 -7.74 31.53
CA SER A 102 9.03 -9.02 32.18
C SER A 102 10.45 -9.54 31.90
N GLY A 103 11.27 -8.79 31.17
CA GLY A 103 12.65 -9.16 30.87
C GLY A 103 12.78 -10.25 29.78
N SER A 104 11.72 -10.52 29.01
CA SER A 104 11.76 -11.48 27.90
C SER A 104 12.62 -11.01 26.72
N GLY A 105 12.93 -9.71 26.67
CA GLY A 105 13.80 -9.08 25.68
C GLY A 105 13.15 -8.89 24.30
N PRO A 106 13.72 -8.02 23.46
CA PRO A 106 13.12 -7.64 22.16
C PRO A 106 13.02 -8.80 21.17
N ILE A 107 13.88 -9.82 21.31
CA ILE A 107 13.90 -10.98 20.41
C ILE A 107 12.62 -11.82 20.58
N LYS A 108 12.19 -12.09 21.82
CA LYS A 108 10.96 -12.86 22.08
C LYS A 108 9.72 -12.06 21.72
N ALA A 109 9.70 -10.76 22.03
CA ALA A 109 8.61 -9.88 21.63
C ALA A 109 8.47 -9.82 20.09
N THR A 110 9.59 -9.67 19.36
CA THR A 110 9.58 -9.67 17.88
C THR A 110 9.06 -11.01 17.35
N LYS A 111 9.47 -12.13 17.96
CA LYS A 111 8.97 -13.45 17.56
C LYS A 111 7.46 -13.57 17.79
N TYR A 112 6.94 -13.12 18.93
CA TYR A 112 5.51 -13.11 19.21
C TYR A 112 4.73 -12.26 18.20
N VAL A 113 5.19 -11.04 17.92
CA VAL A 113 4.54 -10.16 16.91
C VAL A 113 4.49 -10.85 15.56
N ARG A 114 5.58 -11.48 15.11
CA ARG A 114 5.62 -12.22 13.85
C ARG A 114 4.68 -13.42 13.81
N GLU A 115 4.49 -14.12 14.92
CA GLU A 115 3.59 -15.27 15.01
C GLU A 115 2.12 -14.85 15.00
N GLN A 116 1.77 -13.72 15.62
CA GLN A 116 0.40 -13.21 15.64
C GLN A 116 0.03 -12.53 14.31
N THR A 117 0.91 -11.69 13.78
CA THR A 117 0.62 -10.83 12.61
C THR A 117 1.06 -11.44 11.29
N GLY A 118 2.10 -12.28 11.29
CA GLY A 118 2.75 -12.74 10.07
C GLY A 118 3.73 -11.74 9.45
N TRP A 119 4.03 -10.63 10.13
CA TRP A 119 4.94 -9.61 9.64
C TRP A 119 6.38 -10.11 9.42
N GLY A 120 7.10 -9.40 8.55
CA GLY A 120 8.52 -9.61 8.33
C GLY A 120 9.36 -9.22 9.55
N LEU A 121 10.64 -9.62 9.54
CA LEU A 121 11.56 -9.33 10.64
C LEU A 121 11.73 -7.82 10.89
N LYS A 122 11.66 -7.03 9.82
CA LYS A 122 11.80 -5.57 9.89
C LYS A 122 10.56 -4.93 10.52
N GLU A 123 9.36 -5.18 10.00
CA GLU A 123 8.13 -4.56 10.52
C GLU A 123 7.86 -4.99 11.97
N ALA A 124 8.05 -6.26 12.30
CA ALA A 124 7.85 -6.74 13.67
C ALA A 124 8.86 -6.15 14.65
N LYS A 125 10.10 -5.91 14.22
CA LYS A 125 11.10 -5.24 15.04
C LYS A 125 10.75 -3.77 15.24
N ASP A 126 10.40 -3.08 14.16
CA ASP A 126 10.02 -1.66 14.21
C ASP A 126 8.80 -1.45 15.13
N PHE A 127 7.83 -2.37 15.13
CA PHE A 127 6.68 -2.34 16.04
C PHE A 127 7.07 -2.53 17.52
N VAL A 128 7.94 -3.49 17.81
CA VAL A 128 8.44 -3.73 19.18
C VAL A 128 9.28 -2.56 19.68
N ASP A 129 10.13 -2.01 18.82
CA ASP A 129 10.97 -0.85 19.14
C ASP A 129 10.11 0.40 19.36
N ASN A 130 9.04 0.59 18.61
CA ASN A 130 8.06 1.67 18.83
C ASN A 130 7.28 1.49 20.14
N ALA A 131 6.89 0.26 20.48
CA ALA A 131 6.21 -0.03 21.75
C ALA A 131 7.11 0.15 22.99
N ASN A 132 8.43 0.12 22.80
CA ASN A 132 9.44 0.30 23.85
C ASN A 132 9.93 1.74 24.00
N ARG A 133 9.60 2.63 23.06
CA ARG A 133 10.05 4.02 23.03
C ARG A 133 9.14 4.91 23.89
#